data_AF-A0A1F4ZUC6-F1
#
_entry.id   AF-A0A1F4ZUC6-F1
#
_cell.length_a   1.000
_cell.length_b   1.000
_cell.length_c   1.000
_cell.angle_alpha   90.00
_cell.angle_beta   90.00
_cell.angle_gamma   90.00
#
_symmetry.space_group_name_H-M   'P 1'
#
loop_
_entity.id
_entity.type
_entity.pdbx_description
1 polymer ?
#
loop_
_entity_poly.entity_id
_entity_poly.type
_entity_poly.pdbx_seq_one_letter_code
_entity_poly.pdbx_strand_id
1 'polypeptide(L)'
;MDLLPALVSELEKEQGLVQRTLEHARYTRDHAPSAMESHSDTTRSEFEKLVFALEDKLKKINSDIKLLAKAPGISGNGPVAVWSLVTLNGVAAPMSVIVVPPGLGGRKLGDKTLLSSDSPLGFLLLGSSRGQSVTLNDQVWNIS
;
A
#
# COMPACT_ATOMS: atom_id res chain seq x y z
N MET A 1 -15.26 12.96 -6.11
CA MET A 1 -14.06 13.20 -5.29
C MET A 1 -12.88 12.55 -5.99
N ASP A 2 -11.83 13.31 -6.27
CA ASP A 2 -10.58 12.72 -6.76
C ASP A 2 -9.96 11.87 -5.65
N LEU A 3 -9.80 10.58 -5.93
CA LEU A 3 -9.34 9.59 -4.97
C LEU A 3 -7.82 9.66 -4.76
N LEU A 4 -7.07 10.09 -5.78
CA LEU A 4 -5.62 10.17 -5.75
C LEU A 4 -5.10 11.21 -4.72
N PRO A 5 -5.62 12.46 -4.67
CA PRO A 5 -5.20 13.43 -3.66
C PRO A 5 -5.49 13.00 -2.22
N ALA A 6 -6.62 12.31 -1.99
CA ALA A 6 -6.96 11.79 -0.67
C ALA A 6 -5.95 10.72 -0.20
N LEU A 7 -5.56 9.82 -1.11
CA LEU A 7 -4.55 8.80 -0.82
C LEU A 7 -3.16 9.40 -0.60
N VAL A 8 -2.76 10.40 -1.39
CA VAL A 8 -1.50 11.12 -1.19
C VAL A 8 -1.47 11.80 0.18
N SER A 9 -2.55 12.50 0.56
CA SER A 9 -2.64 13.16 1.87
C SER A 9 -2.54 12.16 3.03
N GLU A 10 -3.13 10.97 2.90
CA GLU A 10 -3.02 9.93 3.92
C GLU A 10 -1.58 9.39 4.04
N LEU A 11 -0.91 9.18 2.91
CA LEU A 11 0.50 8.76 2.88
C LEU A 11 1.43 9.82 3.46
N GLU A 12 1.16 11.11 3.23
CA GLU A 12 1.92 12.22 3.83
C GLU A 12 1.74 12.30 5.34
N LYS A 13 0.51 12.05 5.85
CA LYS A 13 0.28 11.93 7.30
C LYS A 13 1.03 10.74 7.89
N GLU A 14 0.96 9.58 7.22
CA GLU A 14 1.70 8.39 7.63
C GLU A 14 3.21 8.67 7.64
N GLN A 15 3.73 9.34 6.61
CA GLN A 15 5.13 9.76 6.52
C GLN A 15 5.54 10.62 7.72
N GLY A 16 4.74 11.65 8.04
CA GLY A 16 5.02 12.54 9.16
C GLY A 16 5.05 11.81 10.51
N LEU A 17 4.15 10.84 10.72
CA LEU A 17 4.16 9.99 11.92
C LEU A 17 5.41 9.11 11.98
N VAL A 18 5.77 8.46 10.87
CA VAL A 18 6.95 7.58 10.81
C VAL A 18 8.24 8.39 11.02
N GLN A 19 8.33 9.62 10.49
CA GLN A 19 9.48 10.52 10.73
C GLN A 19 9.64 10.86 12.21
N ARG A 20 8.56 11.26 12.89
CA ARG A 20 8.61 11.55 14.34
C ARG A 20 9.04 10.33 15.15
N THR A 21 8.50 9.16 14.82
CA THR A 21 8.88 7.90 15.48
C THR A 21 10.34 7.54 15.20
N LEU A 22 10.85 7.82 14.00
CA LEU A 22 12.25 7.60 13.64
C LEU A 22 13.18 8.52 14.44
N GLU A 23 12.86 9.80 14.56
CA GLU A 23 13.63 10.74 15.38
C GLU A 23 13.70 10.30 16.83
N HIS A 24 12.55 9.89 17.40
CA HIS A 24 12.50 9.33 18.75
C HIS A 24 13.34 8.05 18.86
N ALA A 25 13.21 7.12 17.91
CA ALA A 25 13.96 5.86 17.93
C ALA A 25 15.48 6.08 17.82
N ARG A 26 15.92 7.06 17.02
CA ARG A 26 17.33 7.47 16.93
C ARG A 26 17.81 8.07 18.24
N TYR A 27 17.02 8.97 18.83
CA TYR A 27 17.34 9.56 20.13
C TYR A 27 17.51 8.46 21.19
N THR A 28 16.55 7.53 21.32
CA THR A 28 16.64 6.45 22.30
C THR A 28 17.81 5.51 22.04
N ARG A 29 18.10 5.18 20.78
CA ARG A 29 19.31 4.39 20.43
C ARG A 29 20.59 5.07 20.90
N ASP A 30 20.72 6.37 20.63
CA ASP A 30 21.95 7.12 20.88
C ASP A 30 22.19 7.40 22.37
N HIS A 31 21.12 7.37 23.18
CA HIS A 31 21.17 7.55 24.64
C HIS A 31 21.00 6.24 25.43
N ALA A 32 20.81 5.11 24.76
CA ALA A 32 20.78 3.80 25.41
C ALA A 32 22.20 3.41 25.84
N PRO A 33 22.36 2.81 27.03
CA PRO A 33 23.67 2.37 27.50
C PRO A 33 24.27 1.37 26.52
N SER A 34 25.59 1.46 26.36
CA SER A 34 26.32 0.52 25.51
C SER A 34 26.40 -0.85 26.18
N ALA A 35 26.66 -1.90 25.39
CA ALA A 35 26.86 -3.26 25.90
C ALA A 35 28.03 -3.37 26.91
N MET A 36 28.91 -2.35 26.97
CA MET A 36 29.99 -2.24 27.95
C MET A 36 29.51 -1.71 29.31
N GLU A 37 28.39 -0.99 29.37
CA GLU A 37 27.86 -0.35 30.58
C GLU A 37 26.79 -1.21 31.28
N SER A 38 26.13 -2.12 30.57
CA SER A 38 25.17 -3.06 31.14
C SER A 38 25.10 -4.34 30.31
N HIS A 39 25.51 -5.47 30.90
CA HIS A 39 25.63 -6.76 30.20
C HIS A 39 24.27 -7.37 29.77
N SER A 40 23.16 -6.79 30.24
CA SER A 40 21.79 -7.27 30.00
C SER A 40 20.92 -6.28 29.21
N ASP A 41 21.46 -5.10 28.84
CA ASP A 41 20.67 -4.08 28.16
C ASP A 41 20.72 -4.25 26.64
N THR A 42 19.62 -4.72 26.06
CA THR A 42 19.43 -4.92 24.61
C THR A 42 18.80 -3.71 23.91
N THR A 43 18.46 -2.64 24.66
CA THR A 43 17.70 -1.48 24.17
C THR A 43 18.34 -0.90 22.92
N ARG A 44 19.66 -0.71 22.92
CA ARG A 44 20.36 -0.16 21.74
C ARG A 44 20.17 -1.01 20.48
N SER A 45 20.28 -2.34 20.59
CA SER A 45 20.11 -3.24 19.44
C SER A 45 18.67 -3.31 18.95
N GLU A 46 17.70 -3.25 19.86
CA GLU A 46 16.28 -3.20 19.53
C GLU A 46 15.92 -1.92 18.79
N PHE A 47 16.40 -0.78 19.27
CA PHE A 47 16.19 0.51 18.62
C PHE A 47 16.96 0.63 17.30
N GLU A 48 18.13 0.00 17.14
CA GLU A 48 18.80 -0.10 15.83
C GLU A 48 17.95 -0.83 14.79
N LYS A 49 17.36 -1.99 15.15
CA LYS A 49 16.45 -2.73 14.27
C LYS A 49 15.21 -1.91 13.94
N LEU A 50 14.66 -1.22 14.94
CA LEU A 50 13.49 -0.36 14.77
C LEU A 50 13.80 0.82 13.82
N VAL A 51 14.94 1.49 13.99
CA VAL A 51 15.40 2.56 13.09
C VAL A 51 15.50 2.05 11.66
N PHE A 52 16.13 0.90 11.45
CA PHE A 52 16.25 0.30 10.12
C PHE A 52 14.88 0.01 9.49
N ALA A 53 13.95 -0.57 10.25
CA ALA A 53 12.60 -0.86 9.79
C ALA A 53 11.80 0.42 9.45
N LEU A 54 11.93 1.47 10.27
CA LEU A 54 11.27 2.76 10.04
C LEU A 54 11.84 3.48 8.81
N GLU A 55 13.16 3.41 8.58
CA GLU A 55 13.79 3.95 7.38
C GLU A 55 13.34 3.23 6.11
N ASP A 56 13.26 1.90 6.14
CA ASP A 56 12.72 1.12 5.01
C ASP A 56 11.25 1.48 4.74
N LYS A 57 10.45 1.64 5.80
CA LYS A 57 9.07 2.10 5.69
C LYS A 57 8.97 3.49 5.06
N LEU A 58 9.82 4.45 5.43
CA LEU A 58 9.85 5.77 4.80
C LEU A 58 10.25 5.71 3.33
N LYS A 59 11.20 4.85 2.95
CA LYS A 59 11.58 4.65 1.55
C LYS A 59 10.39 4.12 0.74
N LYS A 60 9.61 3.18 1.29
CA LYS A 60 8.39 2.67 0.68
C LYS A 60 7.33 3.76 0.49
N ILE A 61 6.99 4.50 1.55
CA ILE A 61 6.00 5.58 1.47
C ILE A 61 6.42 6.65 0.44
N ASN A 62 7.69 7.04 0.41
CA ASN A 62 8.21 7.98 -0.59
C ASN A 62 8.09 7.45 -2.03
N SER A 63 8.30 6.15 -2.21
CA SER A 63 8.16 5.50 -3.52
C SER A 63 6.69 5.45 -3.94
N ASP A 64 5.79 5.13 -3.01
CA ASP A 64 4.34 5.13 -3.20
C ASP A 64 3.82 6.52 -3.63
N ILE A 65 4.25 7.59 -2.94
CA ILE A 65 3.89 8.98 -3.28
C ILE A 65 4.38 9.33 -4.69
N LYS A 66 5.61 8.96 -5.05
CA LYS A 66 6.15 9.19 -6.40
C LYS A 66 5.40 8.44 -7.49
N LEU A 67 4.92 7.24 -7.20
CA LEU A 67 4.09 6.46 -8.13
C LEU A 67 2.73 7.13 -8.34
N LEU A 68 2.10 7.60 -7.26
CA LEU A 68 0.83 8.32 -7.32
C LEU A 68 0.94 9.65 -8.08
N ALA A 69 2.04 10.37 -7.92
CA ALA A 69 2.29 11.62 -8.66
C ALA A 69 2.40 11.39 -10.19
N LYS A 70 2.74 10.18 -10.63
CA LYS A 70 2.83 9.79 -12.04
C LYS A 70 1.55 9.14 -12.58
N ALA A 71 0.52 9.00 -11.75
CA ALA A 71 -0.71 8.31 -12.15
C ALA A 71 -1.48 9.16 -13.19
N PRO A 72 -1.85 8.59 -14.35
CA PRO A 72 -2.58 9.28 -15.42
C PRO A 72 -4.08 9.55 -15.09
N GLY A 73 -4.47 9.57 -13.81
CA GLY A 73 -5.87 9.62 -13.38
C GLY A 73 -6.53 8.23 -13.39
N ILE A 74 -7.65 8.10 -12.66
CA ILE A 74 -8.38 6.83 -12.58
C ILE A 74 -9.35 6.74 -13.76
N SER A 75 -9.18 5.75 -14.64
CA SER A 75 -10.08 5.51 -15.77
C SER A 75 -11.09 4.43 -15.45
N GLY A 76 -12.38 4.70 -15.69
CA GLY A 76 -13.43 3.69 -15.62
C GLY A 76 -13.77 3.06 -16.97
N ASN A 77 -13.41 3.69 -18.09
CA ASN A 77 -13.89 3.31 -19.42
C ASN A 77 -12.79 2.64 -20.23
N GLY A 78 -13.00 1.37 -20.60
CA GLY A 78 -12.08 0.60 -21.43
C GLY A 78 -11.71 -0.76 -20.81
N PRO A 79 -10.75 -1.48 -21.42
CA PRO A 79 -10.15 -2.65 -20.81
C PRO A 79 -9.47 -2.27 -19.49
N VAL A 80 -9.53 -3.16 -18.51
CA VAL A 80 -8.95 -2.94 -17.19
C VAL A 80 -7.44 -2.80 -17.31
N ALA A 81 -6.92 -1.65 -16.87
CA ALA A 81 -5.51 -1.32 -16.86
C ALA A 81 -5.08 -0.83 -15.48
N VAL A 82 -3.79 -0.52 -15.31
CA VAL A 82 -3.31 0.15 -14.11
C VAL A 82 -3.99 1.52 -13.99
N TRP A 83 -4.46 1.84 -12.78
CA TRP A 83 -5.34 2.96 -12.44
C TRP A 83 -6.78 2.81 -12.93
N SER A 84 -7.22 1.60 -13.28
CA SER A 84 -8.64 1.37 -13.59
C SER A 84 -9.47 1.09 -12.34
N LEU A 85 -10.64 1.71 -12.26
CA LEU A 85 -11.67 1.38 -11.29
C LEU A 85 -12.54 0.24 -11.85
N VAL A 86 -12.66 -0.84 -11.09
CA VAL A 86 -13.40 -2.04 -11.47
C VAL A 86 -14.36 -2.42 -10.35
N THR A 87 -15.60 -2.76 -10.70
CA THR A 87 -16.53 -3.36 -9.76
C THR A 87 -16.57 -4.87 -10.00
N LEU A 88 -16.22 -5.64 -8.98
CA LEU A 88 -16.26 -7.10 -9.02
C LEU A 88 -17.53 -7.57 -8.32
N ASN A 89 -18.43 -8.19 -9.06
CA ASN A 89 -19.61 -8.83 -8.51
C ASN A 89 -19.28 -10.31 -8.25
N GLY A 90 -19.02 -10.64 -6.98
CA GLY A 90 -18.85 -12.01 -6.51
C GLY A 90 -20.12 -12.58 -5.88
N VAL A 91 -20.04 -13.82 -5.40
CA VAL A 91 -21.16 -14.58 -4.80
C VAL A 91 -21.67 -13.96 -3.50
N ALA A 92 -20.80 -13.30 -2.72
CA ALA A 92 -21.15 -12.76 -1.40
C ALA A 92 -21.55 -11.27 -1.42
N ALA A 93 -20.81 -10.41 -2.12
CA ALA A 93 -21.07 -8.98 -2.22
C ALA A 93 -20.30 -8.33 -3.39
N PRO A 94 -20.79 -7.21 -3.94
CA PRO A 94 -20.04 -6.39 -4.88
C PRO A 94 -18.86 -5.71 -4.18
N MET A 95 -17.69 -5.74 -4.81
CA MET A 95 -16.46 -5.11 -4.32
C MET A 95 -15.94 -4.12 -5.36
N SER A 96 -15.74 -2.86 -4.95
CA SER A 96 -15.04 -1.87 -5.77
C SER A 96 -13.53 -2.00 -5.56
N VAL A 97 -12.78 -2.22 -6.63
CA VAL A 97 -11.32 -2.29 -6.62
C VAL A 97 -10.69 -1.31 -7.59
N ILE A 98 -9.54 -0.76 -7.22
CA ILE A 98 -8.72 0.06 -8.12
C ILE A 98 -7.45 -0.74 -8.39
N VAL A 99 -7.20 -1.05 -9.66
CA VAL A 99 -5.97 -1.73 -10.05
C VAL A 99 -4.82 -0.73 -9.96
N VAL A 100 -3.78 -1.06 -9.20
CA VAL A 100 -2.62 -0.18 -8.94
C VAL A 100 -1.32 -0.89 -9.30
N PRO A 101 -0.21 -0.16 -9.56
CA PRO A 101 1.07 -0.81 -9.79
C PRO A 101 1.55 -1.60 -8.55
N PRO A 102 2.56 -2.47 -8.71
CA PRO A 102 3.15 -3.22 -7.61
C PRO A 102 3.56 -2.32 -6.44
N GLY A 103 3.34 -2.81 -5.22
CA GLY A 103 3.69 -2.10 -3.97
C GLY A 103 2.54 -1.30 -3.33
N LEU A 104 1.54 -0.88 -4.10
CA LEU A 104 0.38 -0.10 -3.59
C LEU A 104 -0.83 -0.95 -3.18
N GLY A 105 -0.80 -2.26 -3.42
CA GLY A 105 -1.91 -3.16 -3.14
C GLY A 105 -2.21 -3.35 -1.65
N GLY A 106 -3.44 -3.76 -1.35
CA GLY A 106 -3.88 -4.15 0.00
C GLY A 106 -4.37 -2.99 0.88
N ARG A 107 -4.20 -1.74 0.45
CA ARG A 107 -4.75 -0.57 1.14
C ARG A 107 -6.22 -0.37 0.79
N LYS A 108 -6.98 0.23 1.72
CA LYS A 108 -8.37 0.65 1.49
C LYS A 108 -8.43 2.16 1.33
N LEU A 109 -9.26 2.62 0.41
CA LEU A 109 -9.54 4.03 0.15
C LEU A 109 -11.06 4.22 0.13
N GLY A 110 -11.63 4.55 1.28
CA GLY A 110 -13.08 4.55 1.47
C GLY A 110 -13.67 3.15 1.33
N ASP A 111 -14.63 3.00 0.41
CA ASP A 111 -15.29 1.75 0.03
C ASP A 111 -14.47 0.92 -0.98
N LYS A 112 -13.32 1.43 -1.45
CA LYS A 112 -12.54 0.84 -2.54
C LYS A 112 -11.26 0.20 -2.02
N THR A 113 -10.92 -0.95 -2.59
CA THR A 113 -9.67 -1.65 -2.24
C THR A 113 -8.64 -1.46 -3.35
N LEU A 114 -7.41 -1.09 -3.00
CA LEU A 114 -6.31 -1.03 -3.95
C LEU A 114 -5.83 -2.45 -4.22
N LEU A 115 -5.92 -2.87 -5.47
CA LEU A 115 -5.53 -4.19 -5.91
C LEU A 115 -4.26 -4.10 -6.75
N SER A 116 -3.19 -4.75 -6.31
CA SER A 116 -1.94 -4.72 -7.05
C SER A 116 -2.05 -5.50 -8.36
N SER A 117 -1.53 -4.94 -9.44
CA SER A 117 -1.41 -5.57 -10.76
C SER A 117 -0.63 -6.89 -10.77
N ASP A 118 0.28 -7.11 -9.80
CA ASP A 118 1.04 -8.36 -9.63
C ASP A 118 0.35 -9.41 -8.76
N SER A 119 -0.78 -9.06 -8.13
CA SER A 119 -1.56 -10.01 -7.34
C SER A 119 -2.27 -11.01 -8.27
N PRO A 120 -2.57 -12.25 -7.83
CA PRO A 120 -3.26 -13.23 -8.66
C PRO A 120 -4.58 -12.71 -9.26
N LEU A 121 -5.37 -11.99 -8.46
CA LEU A 121 -6.60 -11.36 -8.92
C LEU A 121 -6.32 -10.18 -9.86
N GLY A 122 -5.36 -9.32 -9.53
CA GLY A 122 -5.00 -8.17 -10.36
C GLY A 122 -4.51 -8.58 -11.74
N PHE A 123 -3.66 -9.60 -11.81
CA PHE A 123 -3.15 -10.16 -13.06
C PHE A 123 -4.27 -10.69 -13.96
N LEU A 124 -5.24 -11.41 -13.39
CA LEU A 124 -6.40 -11.91 -14.14
C LEU A 124 -7.30 -10.78 -14.65
N LEU A 125 -7.40 -9.69 -13.90
CA LEU A 125 -8.23 -8.55 -14.29
C LEU A 125 -7.57 -7.71 -15.38
N LEU A 126 -6.24 -7.62 -15.45
CA LEU A 126 -5.56 -6.83 -16.47
C LEU A 126 -5.94 -7.28 -17.89
N GLY A 127 -6.32 -6.31 -18.73
CA GLY A 127 -6.76 -6.55 -20.10
C GLY A 127 -8.19 -7.10 -20.23
N SER A 128 -8.83 -7.44 -19.10
CA SER A 128 -10.21 -7.90 -19.12
C SER A 128 -11.17 -6.74 -19.44
N SER A 129 -12.30 -7.07 -20.05
CA SER A 129 -13.35 -6.10 -20.39
C SER A 129 -14.56 -6.25 -19.47
N ARG A 130 -15.37 -5.19 -19.36
CA ARG A 130 -16.65 -5.25 -18.64
C ARG A 130 -17.51 -6.39 -19.19
N GLY A 131 -18.16 -7.13 -18.30
CA GLY A 131 -18.96 -8.31 -18.61
C GLY A 131 -18.18 -9.63 -18.65
N GLN A 132 -16.86 -9.62 -18.53
CA GLN A 132 -16.08 -10.86 -18.42
C GLN A 132 -16.12 -11.41 -16.99
N SER A 133 -16.09 -12.74 -16.91
CA SER A 133 -16.00 -13.49 -15.66
C SER A 133 -14.57 -13.99 -15.48
N VAL A 134 -13.99 -13.78 -14.30
CA VAL A 134 -12.68 -14.34 -13.93
C VAL A 134 -12.86 -15.30 -12.76
N THR A 135 -12.13 -16.41 -12.77
CA THR A 135 -12.20 -17.42 -11.71
C THR A 135 -10.92 -17.40 -10.88
N LEU A 136 -11.07 -17.28 -9.57
CA LEU A 136 -9.96 -17.37 -8.62
C LEU A 136 -10.42 -18.14 -7.39
N ASN A 137 -9.67 -19.17 -6.98
CA ASN A 137 -9.98 -20.02 -5.82
C ASN A 137 -11.42 -20.55 -5.85
N ASP A 138 -11.85 -21.11 -6.99
CA ASP A 138 -13.20 -21.62 -7.24
C ASP A 138 -14.35 -20.59 -7.11
N GLN A 139 -14.01 -19.29 -6.98
CA GLN A 139 -14.97 -18.20 -6.99
C GLN A 139 -14.98 -17.50 -8.35
N VAL A 140 -16.18 -17.30 -8.90
CA VAL A 140 -16.40 -16.56 -10.14
C VAL A 140 -16.69 -15.10 -9.82
N TRP A 141 -15.90 -14.20 -10.40
CA TRP A 141 -16.03 -12.76 -10.26
C TRP A 141 -16.45 -12.15 -11.59
N ASN A 142 -17.57 -11.43 -11.61
CA ASN A 142 -18.05 -10.75 -12.81
C ASN A 142 -17.62 -9.28 -12.79
N ILE A 143 -16.95 -8.85 -13.84
CA ILE A 143 -16.48 -7.47 -14.01
C ILE A 143 -17.66 -6.62 -14.50
N SER A 144 -18.03 -5.58 -13.74
CA SER A 144 -19.09 -4.63 -14.10
C SER A 144 -18.54 -3.25 -14.41
#